data_AF-A0A7R9YCG9-F1
#
_entry.id   AF-A0A7R9YCG9-F1
#
_cell.length_a   1.000
_cell.length_b   1.000
_cell.length_c   1.000
_cell.angle_alpha   90.00
_cell.angle_beta   90.00
_cell.angle_gamma   90.00
#
_symmetry.space_group_name_H-M   'P 1'
#
loop_
_entity.id
_entity.type
_entity.pdbx_description
1 polymer ?
#
loop_
_entity_poly.entity_id
_entity_poly.type
_entity_poly.pdbx_seq_one_letter_code
_entity_poly.pdbx_strand_id
1 'polypeptide(L)'
;ERGATLVARGELENPITFSSVVSEKNLPARGLWGGLVLLGNAPITTGTDARQDIVEGITDTRGVYGGIDEEDSSGVLEYVRVWYGGSIIGDDNEINGITLAGVGRGTVV
;
A
#
# COMPACT_ATOMS: atom_id res chain seq x y z
N GLU A 1 0.48 4.65 7.12
CA GLU A 1 0.08 6.06 7.29
C GLU A 1 1.13 6.96 6.67
N ARG A 2 0.76 8.15 6.20
CA ARG A 2 1.72 9.11 5.63
C ARG A 2 2.77 9.50 6.67
N GLY A 3 4.04 9.55 6.24
CA GLY A 3 5.19 9.82 7.10
C GLY A 3 5.76 8.58 7.81
N ALA A 4 5.09 7.43 7.71
CA ALA A 4 5.69 6.15 8.09
C ALA A 4 6.47 5.55 6.91
N THR A 5 7.46 4.73 7.23
CA THR A 5 8.32 4.06 6.26
C THR A 5 8.20 2.54 6.42
N LEU A 6 8.09 1.81 5.31
CA LEU A 6 8.17 0.35 5.28
C LEU A 6 9.47 -0.09 4.60
N VAL A 7 10.32 -0.85 5.29
CA VAL A 7 11.53 -1.44 4.71
C VAL A 7 11.34 -2.95 4.61
N ALA A 8 11.04 -3.43 3.41
CA ALA A 8 10.94 -4.82 3.04
C ALA A 8 11.91 -5.10 1.89
N ARG A 9 13.08 -5.64 2.23
CA ARG A 9 14.12 -6.04 1.28
C ARG A 9 14.27 -7.56 1.29
N GLY A 10 13.56 -8.22 0.39
CA GLY A 10 13.80 -9.62 0.08
C GLY A 10 14.99 -9.77 -0.86
N GLU A 11 15.23 -11.02 -1.28
CA GLU A 11 16.18 -11.38 -2.32
C GLU A 11 15.45 -12.10 -3.46
N LEU A 12 16.06 -12.17 -4.64
CA LEU A 12 15.48 -12.88 -5.80
C LEU A 12 15.16 -14.35 -5.43
N GLU A 13 16.09 -15.00 -4.76
CA GLU A 13 15.99 -16.39 -4.32
C GLU A 13 15.16 -16.55 -3.04
N ASN A 14 15.03 -15.48 -2.25
CA ASN A 14 14.31 -15.49 -0.98
C ASN A 14 13.44 -14.22 -0.80
N PRO A 15 12.32 -14.11 -1.54
CA PRO A 15 11.47 -12.94 -1.48
C PRO A 15 10.62 -12.90 -0.19
N ILE A 16 10.32 -11.69 0.27
CA ILE A 16 9.39 -11.49 1.41
C ILE A 16 7.95 -11.65 0.90
N THR A 17 7.19 -12.57 1.50
CA THR A 17 5.75 -12.72 1.20
C THR A 17 4.90 -12.11 2.30
N PHE A 18 4.09 -11.12 1.94
CA PHE A 18 2.98 -10.65 2.75
C PHE A 18 1.72 -11.46 2.42
N SER A 19 1.04 -11.93 3.45
CA SER A 19 -0.25 -12.62 3.32
C SER A 19 -1.09 -12.45 4.59
N SER A 20 -2.32 -12.98 4.59
CA SER A 20 -3.13 -13.07 5.81
C SER A 20 -2.50 -14.00 6.83
N VAL A 21 -2.91 -13.89 8.08
CA VAL A 21 -2.36 -14.67 9.21
C VAL A 21 -2.82 -16.14 9.24
N VAL A 22 -3.48 -16.63 8.18
CA VAL A 22 -3.97 -18.01 8.16
C VAL A 22 -2.85 -19.01 7.97
N SER A 23 -2.99 -20.18 8.59
CA SER A 23 -2.04 -21.28 8.44
C SER A 23 -2.00 -21.81 7.01
N GLU A 24 -0.85 -22.36 6.58
CA GLU A 24 -0.63 -22.91 5.24
C GLU A 24 -1.69 -23.93 4.79
N LYS A 25 -2.19 -24.78 5.70
CA LYS A 25 -3.24 -25.77 5.40
C LYS A 25 -4.57 -25.17 4.93
N ASN A 26 -4.79 -23.87 5.18
CA ASN A 26 -6.01 -23.15 4.83
C ASN A 26 -5.81 -22.23 3.61
N LEU A 27 -4.64 -22.27 2.96
CA LEU A 27 -4.36 -21.50 1.75
C LEU A 27 -4.81 -22.26 0.48
N PRO A 28 -5.26 -21.56 -0.58
CA PRO A 28 -5.40 -20.11 -0.69
C PRO A 28 -6.65 -19.59 0.04
N ALA A 29 -6.50 -18.51 0.83
CA ALA A 29 -7.61 -17.85 1.52
C ALA A 29 -7.66 -16.37 1.17
N ARG A 30 -8.45 -16.03 0.15
CA ARG A 30 -8.66 -14.66 -0.31
C ARG A 30 -9.65 -13.91 0.58
N GLY A 31 -9.62 -12.58 0.51
CA GLY A 31 -10.58 -11.70 1.20
C GLY A 31 -10.37 -11.52 2.70
N LEU A 32 -9.42 -12.24 3.29
CA LEU A 32 -9.08 -12.11 4.71
C LEU A 32 -8.16 -10.91 5.01
N TRP A 33 -7.57 -10.33 3.98
CA TRP A 33 -6.79 -9.09 4.05
C TRP A 33 -6.75 -8.41 2.68
N GLY A 34 -6.53 -7.10 2.67
CA GLY A 34 -6.57 -6.31 1.43
C GLY A 34 -5.28 -6.42 0.62
N GLY A 35 -4.14 -6.39 1.29
CA GLY A 35 -2.84 -6.19 0.66
C GLY A 35 -2.07 -5.08 1.35
N LEU A 36 -1.20 -4.41 0.59
CA LEU A 36 -0.40 -3.28 1.05
C LEU A 36 -0.90 -1.99 0.41
N VAL A 37 -1.09 -0.97 1.23
CA VAL A 37 -1.36 0.40 0.77
C VAL A 37 -0.29 1.30 1.37
N LEU A 38 0.61 1.80 0.52
CA LEU A 38 1.65 2.75 0.90
C LEU A 38 1.16 4.16 0.59
N LEU A 39 1.19 5.03 1.59
CA LEU A 39 0.68 6.40 1.53
C LEU A 39 1.85 7.35 1.68
N GLY A 40 2.20 8.04 0.61
CA GLY A 40 3.31 9.00 0.59
C GLY A 40 2.86 10.45 0.69
N ASN A 41 3.85 11.33 0.72
CA ASN A 41 3.71 12.78 0.82
C ASN A 41 4.07 13.52 -0.48
N ALA A 42 4.21 12.78 -1.59
CA ALA A 42 4.56 13.38 -2.88
C ALA A 42 3.36 14.08 -3.54
N PRO A 43 3.60 15.10 -4.37
CA PRO A 43 2.54 15.76 -5.13
C PRO A 43 1.74 14.79 -5.98
N ILE A 44 0.42 14.94 -5.94
CA ILE A 44 -0.52 14.25 -6.82
C ILE A 44 -1.24 15.26 -7.70
N THR A 45 -1.76 14.80 -8.83
CA THR A 45 -2.51 15.64 -9.78
C THR A 45 -3.98 15.77 -9.43
N THR A 46 -4.48 14.96 -8.50
CA THR A 46 -5.85 15.00 -7.96
C THR A 46 -5.89 15.77 -6.63
N GLY A 47 -7.09 16.11 -6.17
CA GLY A 47 -7.32 16.84 -4.91
C GLY A 47 -7.57 18.33 -5.09
N THR A 48 -8.68 18.83 -4.54
CA THR A 48 -8.98 20.26 -4.47
C THR A 48 -8.21 20.89 -3.31
N ASP A 49 -7.39 21.91 -3.60
CA ASP A 49 -6.66 22.79 -2.67
C ASP A 49 -5.45 22.26 -1.88
N ALA A 50 -5.19 20.96 -1.77
CA ALA A 50 -4.13 20.47 -0.85
C ALA A 50 -3.08 19.51 -1.43
N ARG A 51 -3.12 19.20 -2.74
CA ARG A 51 -2.33 18.08 -3.34
C ARG A 51 -2.48 16.78 -2.52
N GLN A 52 -3.64 16.58 -1.93
CA GLN A 52 -3.96 15.46 -1.06
C GLN A 52 -5.30 14.87 -1.48
N ASP A 53 -5.43 13.57 -1.29
CA ASP A 53 -6.62 12.82 -1.61
C ASP A 53 -6.71 11.63 -0.64
N ILE A 54 -7.79 10.85 -0.74
CA ILE A 54 -8.05 9.70 0.12
C ILE A 54 -8.15 8.44 -0.73
N VAL A 55 -7.50 7.35 -0.30
CA VAL A 55 -7.59 6.07 -1.01
C VAL A 55 -9.05 5.60 -1.02
N GLU A 56 -9.54 5.24 -2.22
CA GLU A 56 -10.92 4.81 -2.41
C GLU A 56 -11.28 3.65 -1.46
N GLY A 57 -12.45 3.75 -0.84
CA GLY A 57 -12.92 2.79 0.16
C GLY A 57 -12.31 2.94 1.58
N ILE A 58 -11.24 3.72 1.79
CA ILE A 58 -10.69 4.00 3.12
C ILE A 58 -11.14 5.41 3.53
N THR A 59 -12.25 5.52 4.24
CA THR A 59 -12.94 6.82 4.45
C THR A 59 -12.42 7.66 5.62
N ASP A 60 -11.38 7.21 6.32
CA ASP A 60 -10.79 7.94 7.45
C ASP A 60 -9.38 8.46 7.18
N THR A 61 -8.82 9.18 8.16
CA THR A 61 -7.51 9.84 8.06
C THR A 61 -6.35 8.88 7.74
N ARG A 62 -6.53 7.58 7.94
CA ARG A 62 -5.52 6.56 7.62
C ARG A 62 -5.44 6.26 6.13
N GLY A 63 -6.37 6.75 5.32
CA GLY A 63 -6.35 6.63 3.85
C GLY A 63 -5.76 7.85 3.14
N VAL A 64 -5.41 8.92 3.87
CA VAL A 64 -4.94 10.17 3.28
C VAL A 64 -3.53 10.00 2.70
N TYR A 65 -3.36 10.40 1.45
CA TYR A 65 -2.07 10.43 0.73
C TYR A 65 -1.88 11.75 -0.01
N GLY A 66 -0.68 11.93 -0.55
CA GLY A 66 -0.30 13.13 -1.28
C GLY A 66 0.28 14.21 -0.36
N GLY A 67 0.89 15.22 -0.98
CA GLY A 67 1.47 16.36 -0.29
C GLY A 67 2.32 17.24 -1.21
N ILE A 68 3.42 17.75 -0.67
CA ILE A 68 4.27 18.73 -1.35
C ILE A 68 5.71 18.24 -1.59
N ASP A 69 6.07 17.07 -1.07
CA ASP A 69 7.46 16.61 -1.03
C ASP A 69 7.74 15.58 -2.12
N GLU A 70 8.27 16.04 -3.26
CA GLU A 70 8.64 15.16 -4.38
C GLU A 70 9.75 14.15 -4.01
N GLU A 71 10.55 14.48 -3.00
CA GLU A 71 11.67 13.64 -2.53
C GLU A 71 11.27 12.71 -1.38
N ASP A 72 9.97 12.66 -1.02
CA ASP A 72 9.43 11.75 0.00
C ASP A 72 9.88 10.30 -0.24
N SER A 73 10.13 9.59 0.85
CA SER A 73 10.42 8.16 0.82
C SER A 73 9.47 7.41 1.74
N SER A 74 8.55 6.67 1.12
CA SER A 74 7.67 5.73 1.82
C SER A 74 8.38 4.40 2.16
N GLY A 75 9.65 4.25 1.76
CA GLY A 75 10.52 3.14 2.11
C GLY A 75 10.98 2.31 0.92
N VAL A 76 11.11 1.00 1.14
CA VAL A 76 11.71 0.05 0.21
C VAL A 76 10.86 -1.22 0.13
N LEU A 77 10.49 -1.62 -1.07
CA LEU A 77 9.78 -2.86 -1.39
C LEU A 77 10.56 -3.65 -2.46
N GLU A 78 11.72 -4.20 -2.11
CA GLU A 78 12.54 -4.99 -3.05
C GLU A 78 12.24 -6.49 -2.88
N TYR A 79 12.01 -7.19 -3.99
CA TYR A 79 11.71 -8.64 -4.01
C TYR A 79 10.58 -9.04 -3.03
N VAL A 80 9.47 -8.30 -3.10
CA VAL A 80 8.28 -8.54 -2.28
C VAL A 80 7.18 -9.25 -3.09
N ARG A 81 6.43 -10.13 -2.43
CA ARG A 81 5.21 -10.76 -2.93
C ARG A 81 4.03 -10.40 -2.02
N VAL A 82 2.88 -10.08 -2.62
CA VAL A 82 1.60 -9.90 -1.91
C VAL A 82 0.65 -11.00 -2.34
N TRP A 83 0.26 -11.88 -1.42
CA TRP A 83 -0.51 -13.10 -1.71
C TRP A 83 -1.88 -13.12 -1.05
N TYR A 84 -2.88 -13.56 -1.81
CA TYR A 84 -4.25 -13.80 -1.35
C TYR A 84 -4.96 -12.56 -0.79
N GLY A 85 -4.71 -11.40 -1.38
CA GLY A 85 -5.51 -10.18 -1.14
C GLY A 85 -6.95 -10.32 -1.64
N GLY A 86 -7.69 -9.22 -1.61
CA GLY A 86 -9.08 -9.14 -2.10
C GLY A 86 -10.11 -8.89 -1.02
N SER A 87 -9.77 -8.06 -0.03
CA SER A 87 -10.72 -7.68 1.01
C SER A 87 -11.65 -6.61 0.47
N ILE A 88 -12.96 -6.89 0.54
CA ILE A 88 -14.02 -5.94 0.21
C ILE A 88 -14.10 -4.93 1.36
N ILE A 89 -13.88 -3.65 1.03
CA ILE A 89 -13.87 -2.54 2.00
C ILE A 89 -15.04 -1.57 1.80
N GLY A 90 -15.84 -1.77 0.74
CA GLY A 90 -17.08 -1.04 0.48
C GLY A 90 -17.80 -1.59 -0.75
N ASP A 91 -18.97 -1.04 -1.07
CA ASP A 91 -19.67 -1.37 -2.33
C ASP A 91 -18.75 -1.03 -3.51
N ASP A 92 -18.53 -2.03 -4.37
CA ASP A 92 -17.61 -2.01 -5.51
C ASP A 92 -16.15 -1.64 -5.19
N ASN A 93 -15.75 -1.69 -3.91
CA ASN A 93 -14.42 -1.32 -3.44
C ASN A 93 -13.69 -2.50 -2.79
N GLU A 94 -12.53 -2.86 -3.34
CA GLU A 94 -11.73 -3.99 -2.91
C GLU A 94 -10.23 -3.66 -2.97
N ILE A 95 -9.51 -3.94 -1.89
CA ILE A 95 -8.03 -3.91 -1.92
C ILE A 95 -7.56 -5.31 -2.29
N ASN A 96 -6.73 -5.39 -3.33
CA ASN A 96 -6.37 -6.63 -4.00
C ASN A 96 -4.87 -6.95 -4.06
N GLY A 97 -4.00 -6.04 -3.62
CA GLY A 97 -2.57 -6.17 -3.90
C GLY A 97 -1.73 -5.04 -3.31
N ILE A 98 -0.95 -4.36 -4.16
CA ILE A 98 -0.14 -3.21 -3.77
C ILE A 98 -0.77 -1.94 -4.35
N THR A 99 -1.06 -0.98 -3.48
CA THR A 99 -1.41 0.39 -3.84
C THR A 99 -0.26 1.31 -3.43
N LEU A 100 0.27 2.07 -4.39
CA LEU A 100 1.26 3.12 -4.16
C LEU A 100 0.57 4.47 -4.36
N ALA A 101 0.14 5.10 -3.26
CA ALA A 101 -0.62 6.34 -3.31
C ALA A 101 0.27 7.52 -2.93
N GLY A 102 0.60 8.38 -3.91
CA GLY A 102 1.40 9.60 -3.69
C GLY A 102 2.79 9.34 -3.10
N VAL A 103 3.44 8.22 -3.46
CA VAL A 103 4.81 7.90 -3.01
C VAL A 103 5.85 8.74 -3.78
N GLY A 104 6.86 9.26 -3.07
CA GLY A 104 7.89 10.12 -3.65
C GLY A 104 9.07 9.37 -4.26
N ARG A 105 9.96 10.14 -4.90
CA ARG A 105 11.12 9.63 -5.66
C ARG A 105 12.13 8.88 -4.81
N GLY A 106 12.13 9.10 -3.49
CA GLY A 106 12.96 8.38 -2.55
C GLY A 106 12.44 6.97 -2.22
N THR A 107 11.26 6.58 -2.72
CA THR A 107 10.69 5.23 -2.51
C THR A 107 11.27 4.25 -3.52
N VAL A 108 11.74 3.10 -3.04
CA VAL A 108 12.28 2.01 -3.88
C VAL A 108 11.25 0.89 -3.97
N VAL A 109 10.97 0.40 -5.18
CA VAL A 109 10.06 -0.73 -5.46
C VAL A 109 10.67 -1.59 -6.56
#